data_AF-A0A928E4W7-F1
#
_entry.id   AF-A0A928E4W7-F1
#
_cell.length_a   1.000
_cell.length_b   1.000
_cell.length_c   1.000
_cell.angle_alpha   90.00
_cell.angle_beta   90.00
_cell.angle_gamma   90.00
#
_symmetry.space_group_name_H-M   'P 1'
#
loop_
_entity.id
_entity.type
_entity.pdbx_description
1 polymer ?
#
loop_
_entity_poly.entity_id
_entity_poly.type
_entity_poly.pdbx_seq_one_letter_code
_entity_poly.pdbx_strand_id
1 'polypeptide(L)'
;MKQLSDRDIAEMIGGEFSPDDTDTRKRVRSELHLWRRIPHDAPTVPNHATLDLHQYTEEEAWNAIMALATSGTRTANIITGASGILHKKFPQWATNSILAPYIVSFSPINNGSFAVKFKKSSKE
;
A
#
# COMPACT_ATOMS: atom_id res chain seq x y z
N MET A 1 -39.02 -31.41 -50.11
CA MET A 1 -38.73 -30.41 -49.05
C MET A 1 -38.99 -31.07 -47.71
N LYS A 2 -38.00 -31.10 -46.82
CA LYS A 2 -38.12 -31.78 -45.51
C LYS A 2 -38.91 -30.86 -44.57
N GLN A 3 -40.06 -31.31 -44.07
CA GLN A 3 -40.82 -30.55 -43.07
C GLN A 3 -40.18 -30.75 -41.70
N LEU A 4 -39.91 -29.65 -41.02
CA LEU A 4 -39.40 -29.63 -39.64
C LEU A 4 -40.54 -30.01 -38.70
N SER A 5 -40.28 -30.92 -37.78
CA SER A 5 -41.25 -31.34 -36.78
C SER A 5 -41.28 -30.37 -35.60
N ASP A 6 -42.38 -30.31 -34.86
CA ASP A 6 -42.51 -29.45 -33.67
C ASP A 6 -41.42 -29.70 -32.62
N ARG A 7 -40.86 -30.92 -32.62
CA ARG A 7 -39.73 -31.29 -31.77
C ARG A 7 -38.41 -30.64 -32.22
N ASP A 8 -38.18 -30.53 -33.53
CA ASP A 8 -37.02 -29.82 -34.09
C ASP A 8 -37.10 -28.31 -33.77
N ILE A 9 -38.31 -27.74 -33.77
CA ILE A 9 -38.54 -26.33 -33.41
C ILE A 9 -38.26 -26.09 -31.92
N ALA A 10 -38.68 -27.02 -31.04
CA ALA A 10 -38.43 -26.91 -29.61
C ALA A 10 -36.93 -27.00 -29.25
N GLU A 11 -36.16 -27.84 -29.96
CA GLU A 11 -34.71 -27.98 -29.74
C GLU A 11 -33.91 -26.74 -30.19
N MET A 12 -34.44 -25.93 -31.13
CA MET A 12 -33.80 -24.67 -31.54
C MET A 12 -33.93 -23.53 -30.52
N ILE A 13 -34.89 -23.61 -29.59
CA ILE A 13 -35.23 -22.52 -28.66
C ILE A 13 -34.53 -22.70 -27.29
N GLY A 14 -34.05 -23.91 -26.98
CA GLY A 14 -33.53 -24.27 -25.65
C GLY A 14 -32.03 -24.07 -25.43
N GLY A 15 -31.25 -23.72 -26.46
CA GLY A 15 -29.82 -23.48 -26.33
C GLY A 15 -29.52 -22.03 -25.95
N GLU A 16 -29.00 -21.79 -24.75
CA GLU A 16 -28.48 -20.49 -24.37
C GLU A 16 -27.25 -20.16 -25.24
N PHE A 17 -27.40 -19.23 -26.17
CA PHE A 17 -26.30 -18.77 -27.02
C PHE A 17 -25.29 -18.00 -26.17
N SER A 18 -24.18 -18.64 -25.82
CA SER A 18 -23.01 -18.00 -25.23
C SER A 18 -21.91 -17.91 -26.30
N PRO A 19 -21.68 -16.75 -26.93
CA PRO A 19 -20.60 -16.62 -27.91
C PRO A 19 -19.24 -16.84 -27.24
N ASP A 20 -18.41 -17.67 -27.85
CA ASP A 20 -17.03 -17.88 -27.41
C ASP A 20 -16.17 -16.67 -27.82
N ASP A 21 -16.18 -15.65 -26.97
CA ASP A 21 -15.48 -14.38 -27.20
C ASP A 21 -13.98 -14.44 -26.87
N THR A 22 -13.42 -15.63 -26.67
CA THR A 22 -12.04 -15.79 -26.19
C THR A 22 -11.02 -15.18 -27.15
N ASP A 23 -11.21 -15.37 -28.46
CA ASP A 23 -10.32 -14.83 -29.48
C ASP A 23 -10.52 -13.33 -29.70
N THR A 24 -11.76 -12.83 -29.60
CA THR A 24 -12.05 -11.39 -29.59
C THR A 24 -11.31 -10.70 -28.44
N ARG A 25 -11.35 -11.29 -27.23
CA ARG A 25 -10.64 -10.76 -26.06
C ARG A 25 -9.11 -10.77 -26.25
N LYS A 26 -8.55 -11.83 -26.82
CA LYS A 26 -7.10 -11.89 -27.14
C LYS A 26 -6.70 -10.80 -28.13
N ARG A 27 -7.49 -10.61 -29.20
CA ARG A 27 -7.24 -9.58 -30.22
C ARG A 27 -7.31 -8.17 -29.64
N VAL A 28 -8.36 -7.85 -28.90
CA VAL A 28 -8.53 -6.53 -28.25
C VAL A 28 -7.38 -6.23 -27.28
N ARG A 29 -6.95 -7.22 -26.47
CA ARG A 29 -5.78 -7.04 -25.59
C ARG A 29 -4.50 -6.75 -26.37
N SER A 30 -4.36 -7.35 -27.55
CA SER A 30 -3.20 -7.15 -28.41
C SER A 30 -3.12 -5.79 -29.08
N GLU A 31 -4.25 -5.33 -29.63
CA GLU A 31 -4.36 -4.07 -30.34
C GLU A 31 -4.25 -2.87 -29.39
N LEU A 32 -4.85 -2.98 -28.20
CA LEU A 32 -4.80 -1.92 -27.20
C LEU A 32 -3.47 -1.87 -26.41
N HIS A 33 -2.53 -2.79 -26.70
CA HIS A 33 -1.27 -2.93 -25.98
C HIS A 33 -1.44 -2.87 -24.45
N LEU A 34 -2.50 -3.48 -23.92
CA LEU A 34 -2.87 -3.33 -22.50
C LEU A 34 -1.76 -3.80 -21.56
N TRP A 35 -0.90 -4.73 -22.00
CA TRP A 35 0.29 -5.15 -21.26
C TRP A 35 1.36 -4.05 -21.11
N ARG A 36 1.41 -3.07 -22.02
CA ARG A 36 2.31 -1.89 -21.91
C ARG A 36 1.73 -0.78 -21.05
N ARG A 37 0.41 -0.80 -20.79
CA ARG A 37 -0.29 0.22 -19.99
C ARG A 37 -0.40 -0.12 -18.51
N ILE A 38 0.08 -1.28 -18.06
CA ILE A 38 0.28 -1.52 -16.63
C ILE A 38 1.43 -0.61 -16.22
N PRO A 39 1.19 0.42 -15.38
CA PRO A 39 2.26 1.26 -14.88
C PRO A 39 3.31 0.33 -14.28
N HIS A 40 4.58 0.53 -14.62
CA HIS A 40 5.68 -0.12 -13.92
C HIS A 40 5.39 -0.05 -12.42
N ASP A 41 5.40 -1.20 -11.75
CA ASP A 41 5.20 -1.28 -10.31
C ASP A 41 6.00 -0.15 -9.67
N ALA A 42 5.30 0.73 -8.93
CA ALA A 42 5.93 1.83 -8.25
C ALA A 42 7.13 1.28 -7.47
N PRO A 43 8.31 1.95 -7.51
CA PRO A 43 9.49 1.44 -6.84
C PRO A 43 9.11 1.07 -5.42
N THR A 44 9.42 -0.17 -5.04
CA THR A 44 9.06 -0.73 -3.74
C THR A 44 9.67 0.15 -2.66
N VAL A 45 8.90 1.11 -2.15
CA VAL A 45 9.33 1.96 -1.04
C VAL A 45 9.77 1.00 0.06
N PRO A 46 10.97 1.14 0.63
CA PRO A 46 11.43 0.23 1.66
C PRO A 46 10.36 0.13 2.75
N ASN A 47 9.81 -1.07 2.94
CA ASN A 47 8.74 -1.32 3.90
C ASN A 47 9.22 -1.04 5.34
N HIS A 48 10.53 -1.00 5.54
CA HIS A 48 11.19 -0.83 6.81
C HIS A 48 12.35 0.18 6.73
N ALA A 49 12.45 1.05 7.72
CA ALA A 49 13.58 1.97 7.90
C ALA A 49 14.10 1.94 9.35
N THR A 50 15.35 2.33 9.57
CA THR A 50 15.87 2.60 10.91
C THR A 50 16.36 4.04 10.96
N LEU A 51 15.89 4.78 11.95
CA LEU A 51 16.23 6.18 12.19
C LEU A 51 16.97 6.27 13.52
N ASP A 52 18.26 6.58 13.44
CA ASP A 52 19.08 6.83 14.63
C ASP A 52 19.12 8.32 14.95
N LEU A 53 18.61 8.68 16.13
CA LEU A 53 18.54 10.05 16.63
C LEU A 53 19.56 10.30 17.74
N HIS A 54 20.53 9.40 17.95
CA HIS A 54 21.63 9.68 18.87
C HIS A 54 22.34 10.97 18.44
N GLN A 55 22.55 11.87 19.41
CA GLN A 55 23.18 13.18 19.23
C GLN A 55 22.34 14.22 18.47
N TYR A 56 21.13 13.89 18.03
CA TYR A 56 20.25 14.88 17.41
C TYR A 56 19.73 15.83 18.48
N THR A 57 19.63 17.10 18.11
CA THR A 57 18.82 18.06 18.86
C THR A 57 17.34 17.69 18.73
N GLU A 58 16.51 18.30 19.57
CA GLU A 58 15.07 18.07 19.52
C GLU A 58 14.45 18.44 18.17
N GLU A 59 14.88 19.57 17.60
CA GLU A 59 14.36 20.07 16.33
C GLU A 59 14.80 19.20 15.15
N GLU A 60 16.07 18.77 15.12
CA GLU A 60 16.56 17.83 14.09
C GLU A 60 15.83 16.50 14.17
N ALA A 61 15.63 15.98 15.38
CA ALA A 61 14.89 14.74 15.59
C ALA A 61 13.45 14.85 15.11
N TRP A 62 12.77 15.96 15.45
CA TRP A 62 11.42 16.25 14.98
C TRP A 62 11.33 16.25 13.46
N ASN A 63 12.21 17.00 12.80
CA ASN A 63 12.24 17.12 11.34
C ASN A 63 12.52 15.76 10.66
N ALA A 64 13.46 14.98 11.19
CA ALA A 64 13.79 13.67 10.65
C ALA A 64 12.63 12.66 10.79
N ILE A 65 11.92 12.67 11.92
CA ILE A 65 10.76 11.81 12.13
C ILE A 65 9.61 12.22 11.20
N MET A 66 9.38 13.51 11.01
CA MET A 66 8.34 14.01 10.12
C MET A 66 8.63 13.67 8.65
N ALA A 67 9.89 13.81 8.22
CA ALA A 67 10.31 13.37 6.90
C ALA A 67 10.10 11.87 6.70
N LEU A 68 10.36 11.06 7.73
CA LEU A 68 10.14 9.62 7.69
C LEU A 68 8.66 9.25 7.65
N ALA A 69 7.81 9.97 8.38
CA ALA A 69 6.37 9.75 8.38
C ALA A 69 5.71 10.08 7.02
N THR A 70 6.30 11.03 6.28
CA THR A 70 5.78 11.50 4.98
C THR A 70 6.42 10.81 3.77
N SER A 71 7.55 10.11 3.95
CA SER A 71 8.26 9.42 2.86
C SER A 71 7.49 8.24 2.25
N GLY A 72 6.46 7.73 2.93
CA GLY A 72 5.71 6.52 2.55
C GLY A 72 6.25 5.22 3.17
N THR A 73 7.25 5.31 4.06
CA THR A 73 7.73 4.18 4.86
C THR A 73 6.59 3.61 5.72
N ARG A 74 6.42 2.29 5.75
CA ARG A 74 5.34 1.65 6.54
C ARG A 74 5.74 1.34 7.97
N THR A 75 6.98 0.92 8.18
CA THR A 75 7.49 0.56 9.49
C THR A 75 8.85 1.17 9.71
N ALA A 76 9.16 1.59 10.93
CA ALA A 76 10.49 2.04 11.27
C ALA A 76 10.89 1.68 12.69
N ASN A 77 12.19 1.54 12.90
CA ASN A 77 12.80 1.53 14.22
C ASN A 77 13.37 2.91 14.49
N ILE A 78 12.90 3.58 15.54
CA ILE A 78 13.40 4.89 15.95
C ILE A 78 14.25 4.70 17.19
N ILE A 79 15.53 5.05 17.11
CA ILE A 79 16.49 4.96 18.20
C ILE A 79 16.62 6.35 18.81
N THR A 80 16.10 6.51 20.02
CA THR A 80 16.03 7.80 20.76
C THR A 80 17.10 7.93 21.85
N GLY A 81 17.81 6.83 22.14
CA GLY A 81 18.72 6.73 23.28
C GLY A 81 17.99 6.38 24.59
N ALA A 82 18.71 5.76 25.54
CA ALA A 82 18.09 5.12 26.71
C ALA A 82 17.60 6.09 27.82
N SER A 83 18.12 7.32 27.87
CA SER A 83 17.86 8.26 28.96
C SER A 83 17.68 9.72 28.49
N GLY A 84 17.73 9.95 27.19
CA GLY A 84 17.68 11.29 26.60
C GLY A 84 16.30 11.93 26.62
N ILE A 85 16.24 13.23 26.36
CA ILE A 85 14.97 13.97 26.24
C ILE A 85 14.09 13.42 25.11
N LEU A 86 14.71 12.92 24.04
CA LEU A 86 14.02 12.34 22.89
C LEU A 86 13.22 11.08 23.27
N HIS A 87 13.72 10.26 24.19
CA HIS A 87 13.00 9.09 24.69
C HIS A 87 11.68 9.47 25.36
N LYS A 88 11.67 10.59 26.10
CA LYS A 88 10.47 11.09 26.79
C LYS A 88 9.52 11.83 25.84
N LYS A 89 10.07 12.56 24.87
CA LYS A 89 9.29 13.38 23.94
C LYS A 89 8.68 12.57 22.80
N PHE A 90 9.35 11.53 22.31
CA PHE A 90 8.86 10.74 21.19
C PHE A 90 7.44 10.17 21.41
N PRO A 91 7.12 9.54 22.57
CA PRO A 91 5.75 9.10 22.83
C PRO A 91 4.74 10.24 22.81
N GLN A 92 5.09 11.42 23.35
CA GLN A 92 4.23 12.60 23.35
C GLN A 92 3.98 13.12 21.94
N TRP A 93 5.02 13.12 21.09
CA TRP A 93 4.89 13.46 19.69
C TRP A 93 4.00 12.45 18.96
N ALA A 94 4.20 11.17 19.21
CA ALA A 94 3.44 10.11 18.57
C ALA A 94 1.94 10.12 18.92
N THR A 95 1.56 10.64 20.09
CA THR A 95 0.15 10.67 20.53
C THR A 95 -0.53 12.03 20.40
N ASN A 96 0.18 13.13 20.66
CA ASN A 96 -0.44 14.44 20.92
C ASN A 96 -0.03 15.54 19.94
N SER A 97 0.78 15.23 18.92
CA SER A 97 1.29 16.24 17.98
C SER A 97 0.74 16.06 16.57
N ILE A 98 1.17 16.94 15.66
CA ILE A 98 0.89 16.86 14.21
C ILE A 98 1.40 15.53 13.62
N LEU A 99 2.31 14.82 14.30
CA LEU A 99 2.77 13.50 13.89
C LEU A 99 1.73 12.39 14.13
N ALA A 100 0.83 12.55 15.11
CA ALA A 100 -0.10 11.51 15.54
C ALA A 100 -0.99 10.93 14.42
N PRO A 101 -1.54 11.73 13.47
CA PRO A 101 -2.31 11.21 12.35
C PRO A 101 -1.53 10.29 11.40
N TYR A 102 -0.20 10.39 11.40
CA TYR A 102 0.68 9.57 10.57
C TYR A 102 1.09 8.26 11.24
N ILE A 103 0.91 8.12 12.56
CA ILE A 103 1.31 6.91 13.31
C ILE A 103 0.09 6.05 13.60
N VAL A 104 0.13 4.80 13.16
CA VAL A 104 -0.91 3.79 13.46
C VAL A 104 -0.68 3.18 14.83
N SER A 105 0.57 2.86 15.14
CA SER A 105 0.97 2.31 16.43
C SER A 105 2.46 2.50 16.64
N PHE A 106 2.86 2.54 17.91
CA PHE A 106 4.26 2.43 18.29
C PHE A 106 4.38 1.58 19.55
N SER A 107 5.50 0.88 19.70
CA SER A 107 5.80 0.10 20.89
C SER A 107 7.29 0.17 21.21
N PRO A 108 7.68 0.22 22.49
CA PRO A 108 9.08 0.13 22.86
C PRO A 108 9.66 -1.23 22.45
N ILE A 109 10.86 -1.24 21.87
CA ILE A 109 11.63 -2.48 21.61
C ILE A 109 12.57 -2.72 22.79
N ASN A 110 13.24 -1.67 23.25
CA ASN A 110 14.11 -1.65 24.42
C ASN A 110 14.09 -0.23 25.04
N ASN A 111 14.92 -0.01 26.07
CA ASN A 111 14.94 1.25 26.81
C ASN A 111 15.28 2.50 25.96
N GLY A 112 15.81 2.35 24.74
CA GLY A 112 16.20 3.48 23.90
C GLY A 112 15.64 3.45 22.48
N SER A 113 14.69 2.55 22.17
CA SER A 113 14.17 2.43 20.82
C SER A 113 12.69 2.02 20.76
N PHE A 114 12.04 2.44 19.68
CA PHE A 114 10.63 2.22 19.42
C PHE A 114 10.44 1.63 18.02
N ALA A 115 9.61 0.59 17.93
CA ALA A 115 9.04 0.14 16.68
C ALA A 115 7.83 1.00 16.38
N VAL A 116 7.77 1.57 15.18
CA VAL A 116 6.73 2.50 14.75
C VAL A 116 6.11 1.98 13.46
N LYS A 117 4.78 2.00 13.40
CA LYS A 117 4.01 1.73 12.18
C LYS A 117 3.35 3.01 11.73
N PHE A 118 3.64 3.43 10.51
CA PHE A 118 3.04 4.60 9.90
C PHE A 118 1.81 4.24 9.07
N LYS A 119 0.89 5.19 8.93
CA LYS A 119 -0.29 5.07 8.10
C LYS A 119 0.14 5.02 6.64
N LYS A 120 -0.52 4.17 5.85
CA LYS A 120 -0.30 4.14 4.40
C LYS A 120 -0.67 5.52 3.85
N SER A 121 0.32 6.22 3.31
CA SER A 121 0.05 7.40 2.48
C SER A 121 -0.62 6.91 1.21
N SER A 122 -1.93 7.12 1.11
CA SER A 122 -2.62 7.09 -0.17
C SER A 122 -2.21 8.38 -0.88
N LYS A 123 -1.20 8.30 -1.75
CA LYS A 123 -1.03 9.35 -2.76
C LYS A 123 -2.31 9.32 -3.61
N GLU A 124 -3.15 10.35 -3.47
CA GLU A 124 -4.15 10.71 -4.48
C GLU A 124 -3.45 11.15 -5.77
#